data_AF-Q5YZL3-F1
#
_entry.id   AF-Q5YZL3-F1
#
_cell.length_a   1.000
_cell.length_b   1.000
_cell.length_c   1.000
_cell.angle_alpha   90.00
_cell.angle_beta   90.00
_cell.angle_gamma   90.00
#
_symmetry.space_group_name_H-M   'P 1'
#
loop_
_entity.id
_entity.type
_entity.pdbx_description
1 polymer ?
#
loop_
_entity_poly.entity_id
_entity_poly.type
_entity_poly.pdbx_seq_one_letter_code
_entity_poly.pdbx_strand_id
1 'polypeptide(L)'
;MAGNNFVGGGRARLEIFEAAVYSEARRGSTPSRIQMAEQAAAKARQLAPVVSGAYRDGVDVEVDGDQVFLVDNDPLAFIKEFGTVDTPAHAILTDAARELARYNDRGAFRAQTGLG
;
A
#
# COMPACT_ATOMS: atom_id res chain seq x y z
N MET A 1 51.73 -8.78 7.69
CA MET A 1 51.80 -7.98 6.44
C MET A 1 50.40 -7.91 5.85
N ALA A 2 49.63 -6.88 6.22
CA ALA A 2 48.28 -6.66 5.70
C ALA A 2 48.38 -5.85 4.40
N GLY A 3 47.98 -6.46 3.28
CA GLY A 3 47.92 -5.79 1.98
C GLY A 3 46.62 -4.99 1.89
N ASN A 4 46.74 -3.66 1.89
CA ASN A 4 45.64 -2.72 1.76
C ASN A 4 44.95 -2.86 0.40
N ASN A 5 43.68 -3.32 0.41
CA ASN A 5 42.79 -3.29 -0.74
C ASN A 5 42.18 -1.88 -0.90
N PHE A 6 42.98 -0.92 -1.35
CA PHE A 6 42.46 0.35 -1.86
C PHE A 6 42.89 0.49 -3.33
N VAL A 7 41.96 0.18 -4.23
CA VAL A 7 42.09 0.47 -5.67
C VAL A 7 41.80 1.94 -5.88
N GLY A 8 42.76 2.65 -6.46
CA GLY A 8 42.70 4.09 -6.66
C GLY A 8 41.63 4.56 -7.66
N GLY A 9 41.06 5.72 -7.35
CA GLY A 9 40.98 6.86 -8.29
C GLY A 9 40.20 6.74 -9.61
N GLY A 10 39.43 5.69 -9.85
CA GLY A 10 38.52 5.61 -11.01
C GLY A 10 37.17 6.24 -10.69
N ARG A 11 36.70 7.20 -11.50
CA ARG A 11 35.29 7.64 -11.46
C ARG A 11 34.41 6.45 -11.86
N ALA A 12 33.83 5.75 -10.88
CA ALA A 12 32.80 4.75 -11.15
C ALA A 12 31.57 5.46 -11.71
N ARG A 13 31.10 5.03 -12.89
CA ARG A 13 29.84 5.51 -13.46
C ARG A 13 28.75 4.53 -13.02
N LEU A 14 27.87 4.97 -12.13
CA LEU A 14 26.70 4.22 -11.72
C LEU A 14 25.59 4.48 -12.75
N GLU A 15 25.16 3.43 -13.45
CA GLU A 15 23.99 3.48 -14.32
C GLU A 15 22.80 2.86 -13.56
N ILE A 16 21.75 3.66 -13.37
CA ILE A 16 20.54 3.23 -12.67
C ILE A 16 19.49 2.87 -13.72
N PHE A 17 19.13 1.60 -13.80
CA PHE A 17 18.02 1.15 -14.63
C PHE A 17 16.71 1.33 -13.85
N GLU A 18 16.06 2.49 -14.00
CA GLU A 18 14.88 2.87 -13.23
C GLU A 18 13.79 1.79 -13.22
N ALA A 19 13.49 1.18 -14.37
CA ALA A 19 12.49 0.12 -14.47
C ALA A 19 12.84 -1.11 -13.60
N ALA A 20 14.12 -1.50 -13.57
CA ALA A 20 14.59 -2.60 -12.73
C ALA A 20 14.51 -2.22 -11.25
N VAL A 21 14.89 -0.99 -10.90
CA VAL A 21 14.80 -0.49 -9.52
C VAL A 21 13.35 -0.46 -9.03
N TYR A 22 12.40 0.02 -9.82
CA TYR A 22 10.99 0.02 -9.44
C TYR A 22 10.42 -1.39 -9.33
N SER A 23 10.82 -2.31 -10.20
CA SER A 23 10.40 -3.71 -10.13
C SER A 23 10.90 -4.36 -8.84
N GLU A 24 12.19 -4.22 -8.52
CA GLU A 24 12.78 -4.78 -7.30
C GLU A 24 12.19 -4.12 -6.04
N ALA A 25 11.96 -2.80 -6.06
CA ALA A 25 11.33 -2.10 -4.95
C ALA A 25 9.88 -2.58 -4.72
N ARG A 26 9.11 -2.81 -5.81
CA ARG A 26 7.76 -3.39 -5.69
C ARG A 26 7.84 -4.77 -5.07
N ARG A 27 8.66 -5.67 -5.63
CA ARG A 27 8.83 -7.03 -5.12
C ARG A 27 9.26 -7.07 -3.65
N GLY A 28 10.30 -6.31 -3.30
CA GLY A 28 10.80 -6.24 -1.93
C GLY A 28 9.80 -5.67 -0.93
N SER A 29 8.91 -4.77 -1.37
CA SER A 29 7.86 -4.19 -0.53
C SER A 29 6.56 -4.99 -0.51
N THR A 30 6.39 -6.02 -1.35
CA THR A 30 5.15 -6.81 -1.46
C THR A 30 4.67 -7.34 -0.10
N PRO A 31 5.51 -7.99 0.74
CA PRO A 31 5.05 -8.49 2.04
C PRO A 31 4.51 -7.40 2.98
N SER A 32 5.17 -6.24 3.02
CA SER A 32 4.70 -5.11 3.83
C SER A 32 3.40 -4.52 3.30
N ARG A 33 3.24 -4.43 1.97
CA ARG A 33 2.01 -3.96 1.35
C ARG A 33 0.83 -4.90 1.61
N ILE A 34 1.06 -6.21 1.65
CA ILE A 34 0.04 -7.20 2.07
C ILE A 34 -0.41 -6.93 3.50
N GLN A 35 0.52 -6.79 4.44
CA GLN A 35 0.20 -6.51 5.85
C GLN A 35 -0.59 -5.20 6.00
N MET A 36 -0.21 -4.16 5.25
CA MET A 36 -0.97 -2.89 5.25
C MET A 36 -2.38 -3.07 4.67
N ALA A 37 -2.53 -3.84 3.59
CA ALA A 37 -3.84 -4.11 3.01
C ALA A 37 -4.73 -4.93 3.98
N GLU A 38 -4.17 -5.91 4.68
CA GLU A 38 -4.90 -6.69 5.70
C GLU A 38 -5.36 -5.82 6.87
N GLN A 39 -4.50 -4.90 7.34
CA GLN A 39 -4.86 -3.92 8.35
C GLN A 39 -5.99 -2.99 7.86
N ALA A 40 -5.91 -2.54 6.61
CA ALA A 40 -6.94 -1.72 5.98
C ALA A 40 -8.27 -2.49 5.90
N ALA A 41 -8.24 -3.74 5.47
CA ALA A 41 -9.40 -4.61 5.39
C ALA A 41 -10.04 -4.80 6.77
N ALA A 42 -9.24 -5.11 7.79
CA ALA A 42 -9.74 -5.26 9.16
C ALA A 42 -10.43 -3.99 9.67
N LYS A 43 -9.84 -2.81 9.40
CA LYS A 43 -10.42 -1.52 9.76
C LYS A 43 -11.70 -1.22 8.99
N ALA A 44 -11.71 -1.45 7.67
CA ALA A 44 -12.89 -1.28 6.83
C ALA A 44 -14.05 -2.14 7.33
N ARG A 45 -13.79 -3.41 7.68
CA ARG A 45 -14.78 -4.32 8.26
C ARG A 45 -15.36 -3.82 9.59
N GLN A 46 -14.56 -3.14 10.42
CA GLN A 46 -15.03 -2.57 11.69
C GLN A 46 -15.93 -1.35 11.49
N LEU A 47 -15.68 -0.57 10.45
CA LEU A 47 -16.44 0.66 10.16
C LEU A 47 -17.71 0.38 9.33
N ALA A 48 -17.72 -0.72 8.57
CA ALA A 48 -18.82 -1.11 7.68
C ALA A 48 -20.16 -1.21 8.41
N PRO A 49 -21.21 -0.48 7.96
CA PRO A 49 -22.57 -0.66 8.46
C PRO A 49 -23.06 -2.09 8.24
N VAL A 50 -23.53 -2.72 9.31
CA VAL A 50 -24.01 -4.11 9.28
C VAL A 50 -25.52 -4.11 9.24
N VAL A 51 -26.08 -4.07 8.03
CA VAL A 51 -27.51 -4.35 7.80
C VAL A 51 -27.69 -5.82 7.43
N SER A 52 -27.11 -6.25 6.32
CA SER A 52 -27.06 -7.66 5.90
C SER A 52 -25.69 -8.32 6.16
N GLY A 53 -24.65 -7.54 6.43
CA GLY A 53 -23.27 -8.01 6.54
C GLY A 53 -22.51 -8.07 5.22
N ALA A 54 -23.18 -8.13 4.06
CA ALA A 54 -22.54 -8.34 2.76
C ALA A 54 -21.42 -7.34 2.43
N TYR A 55 -21.57 -6.07 2.82
CA TYR A 55 -20.55 -5.05 2.60
C TYR A 55 -19.30 -5.31 3.44
N ARG A 56 -19.49 -5.54 4.74
CA ARG A 56 -18.41 -5.91 5.66
C ARG A 56 -17.73 -7.21 5.22
N ASP A 57 -18.53 -8.23 4.94
CA ASP A 57 -18.05 -9.58 4.69
C ASP A 57 -17.48 -9.72 3.27
N GLY A 58 -17.77 -8.77 2.36
CA GLY A 58 -17.23 -8.67 1.01
C GLY A 58 -15.85 -8.02 0.93
N VAL A 59 -15.42 -7.27 1.95
CA VAL A 59 -14.08 -6.66 2.00
C VAL A 59 -13.02 -7.77 2.05
N ASP A 60 -12.02 -7.70 1.16
CA ASP A 60 -10.92 -8.66 1.09
C ASP A 60 -9.61 -8.07 0.56
N VAL A 61 -8.53 -8.86 0.58
CA VAL A 61 -7.23 -8.54 0.00
C VAL A 61 -6.90 -9.52 -1.12
N GLU A 62 -6.67 -8.99 -2.32
CA GLU A 62 -6.23 -9.79 -3.47
C GLU A 62 -4.78 -9.49 -3.81
N VAL A 63 -4.02 -10.54 -4.15
CA VAL A 63 -2.61 -10.44 -4.51
C VAL A 63 -2.40 -11.10 -5.87
N ASP A 64 -1.90 -10.32 -6.83
CA ASP A 64 -1.50 -10.80 -8.16
C ASP A 64 -0.03 -10.44 -8.42
N GLY A 65 0.85 -11.43 -8.26
CA GLY A 65 2.29 -11.23 -8.29
C GLY A 65 2.76 -10.21 -7.25
N ASP A 66 3.25 -9.06 -7.72
CA ASP A 66 3.70 -7.93 -6.88
C ASP A 66 2.63 -6.84 -6.72
N GLN A 67 1.40 -7.08 -7.21
CA GLN A 67 0.26 -6.19 -7.04
C GLN A 67 -0.58 -6.65 -5.84
N VAL A 68 -1.00 -5.69 -5.01
CA VAL A 68 -1.79 -5.91 -3.81
C VAL A 68 -2.98 -4.98 -3.86
N PHE A 69 -4.18 -5.53 -3.74
CA PHE A 69 -5.44 -4.83 -3.87
C PHE A 69 -6.26 -4.98 -2.59
N LEU A 70 -6.83 -3.88 -2.13
CA LEU A 70 -7.95 -3.90 -1.18
C LEU A 70 -9.23 -3.86 -2.01
N VAL A 71 -10.06 -4.89 -1.90
CA VAL A 71 -11.26 -5.06 -2.73
C VAL A 71 -12.50 -5.20 -1.86
N ASP A 72 -13.67 -5.03 -2.49
CA ASP A 72 -14.95 -5.42 -1.93
C ASP A 72 -15.75 -6.16 -3.00
N ASN A 73 -16.09 -7.41 -2.70
CA ASN A 73 -16.79 -8.32 -3.59
C ASN A 73 -18.32 -8.24 -3.48
N ASP A 74 -18.86 -7.33 -2.67
CA ASP A 74 -20.28 -7.00 -2.69
C ASP A 74 -20.65 -6.28 -4.01
N PRO A 75 -21.61 -6.80 -4.80
CA PRO A 75 -22.04 -6.14 -6.04
C PRO A 75 -22.53 -4.69 -5.87
N LEU A 76 -22.94 -4.32 -4.65
CA LEU A 76 -23.37 -2.96 -4.31
C LEU A 76 -22.30 -2.13 -3.59
N ALA A 77 -21.07 -2.64 -3.45
CA ALA A 77 -19.98 -1.95 -2.75
C ALA A 77 -19.75 -0.54 -3.27
N PHE A 78 -19.73 -0.36 -4.60
CA PHE A 78 -19.55 0.96 -5.22
C PHE A 78 -20.60 1.97 -4.76
N ILE A 79 -21.87 1.56 -4.72
CA ILE A 79 -22.98 2.41 -4.29
C ILE A 79 -22.88 2.73 -2.80
N LYS A 80 -22.46 1.77 -1.98
CA LYS A 80 -22.30 1.96 -0.53
C LYS A 80 -21.11 2.86 -0.20
N GLU A 81 -20.04 2.73 -0.98
CA GLU A 81 -18.82 3.52 -0.81
C GLU A 81 -19.05 4.98 -1.21
N PHE A 82 -19.66 5.23 -2.38
CA PHE A 82 -19.77 6.57 -2.97
C PHE A 82 -21.16 7.21 -2.88
N GLY A 83 -22.15 6.47 -2.39
CA GLY A 83 -23.52 6.93 -2.29
C GLY A 83 -24.22 7.03 -3.65
N THR A 84 -25.40 7.64 -3.63
CA THR A 84 -26.21 7.99 -4.80
C THR A 84 -26.72 9.42 -4.64
N VAL A 85 -27.62 9.87 -5.51
CA VAL A 85 -28.36 11.12 -5.31
C VAL A 85 -29.22 11.10 -4.04
N ASP A 86 -29.69 9.91 -3.62
CA ASP A 86 -30.65 9.74 -2.52
C ASP A 86 -30.01 9.19 -1.23
N THR A 87 -28.77 8.71 -1.29
CA THR A 87 -28.09 8.05 -0.16
C THR A 87 -26.67 8.58 0.01
N PRO A 88 -26.23 8.88 1.25
CA PRO A 88 -24.88 9.39 1.49
C PRO A 88 -23.80 8.34 1.20
N ALA A 89 -22.59 8.81 0.90
CA ALA A 89 -21.38 8.00 0.77
C ALA A 89 -20.85 7.57 2.15
N HIS A 90 -20.38 6.33 2.28
CA HIS A 90 -19.69 5.88 3.49
C HIS A 90 -18.16 5.98 3.41
N ALA A 91 -17.57 5.94 2.21
CA ALA A 91 -16.13 6.10 1.95
C ALA A 91 -15.20 5.23 2.82
N ILE A 92 -15.64 4.03 3.20
CA ILE A 92 -15.00 3.17 4.20
C ILE A 92 -13.71 2.57 3.68
N LEU A 93 -13.71 1.97 2.49
CA LEU A 93 -12.48 1.41 1.91
C LEU A 93 -11.49 2.54 1.63
N THR A 94 -11.99 3.65 1.13
CA THR A 94 -11.21 4.83 0.80
C THR A 94 -10.54 5.41 2.04
N ASP A 95 -11.27 5.59 3.15
CA ASP A 95 -10.73 6.15 4.38
C ASP A 95 -9.81 5.17 5.10
N ALA A 96 -10.14 3.88 5.11
CA ALA A 96 -9.25 2.85 5.64
C ALA A 96 -7.91 2.80 4.87
N ALA A 97 -7.96 2.89 3.54
CA ALA A 97 -6.76 2.95 2.72
C ALA A 97 -5.97 4.26 2.93
N ARG A 98 -6.64 5.42 3.01
CA ARG A 98 -5.98 6.72 3.21
C ARG A 98 -5.20 6.80 4.52
N GLU A 99 -5.77 6.29 5.60
CA GLU A 99 -5.10 6.32 6.91
C GLU A 99 -3.75 5.61 6.89
N LEU A 100 -3.69 4.48 6.17
CA LEU A 100 -2.48 3.67 6.06
C LEU A 100 -1.55 4.15 4.93
N ALA A 101 -2.10 4.73 3.86
CA ALA A 101 -1.30 5.34 2.79
C ALA A 101 -0.45 6.51 3.29
N ARG A 102 -0.90 7.25 4.32
CA ARG A 102 -0.07 8.27 5.01
C ARG A 102 1.19 7.68 5.63
N TYR A 103 1.22 6.39 5.94
CA TYR A 103 2.41 5.69 6.44
C TYR A 103 3.45 5.43 5.34
N ASN A 104 3.03 5.40 4.08
CA ASN A 104 3.90 5.23 2.90
C ASN A 104 4.31 6.53 2.22
N ASP A 105 3.91 7.68 2.78
CA ASP A 105 4.27 8.96 2.19
C ASP A 105 5.77 9.20 2.38
N ARG A 106 6.44 9.73 1.34
CA ARG A 106 7.90 9.99 1.38
C ARG A 106 8.34 10.83 2.58
N GLY A 107 7.40 11.57 3.19
CA GLY A 107 7.59 12.32 4.42
C GLY A 107 7.91 11.46 5.65
N ALA A 108 7.27 10.30 5.82
CA ALA A 108 7.53 9.39 6.94
C ALA A 108 8.92 8.75 6.83
N PHE A 109 9.31 8.34 5.62
CA PHE A 109 10.67 7.84 5.33
C PHE A 109 11.73 8.92 5.62
N ARG A 110 11.54 10.15 5.12
CA ARG A 110 12.48 11.26 5.36
C ARG A 110 12.63 11.62 6.84
N ALA A 111 11.53 11.58 7.60
CA ALA A 111 11.54 11.84 9.04
C ALA A 111 12.29 10.76 9.83
N GLN A 112 12.20 9.50 9.42
CA GLN A 112 12.94 8.39 10.06
C GLN A 112 14.42 8.34 9.67
N THR A 113 14.78 8.73 8.44
CA THR A 113 16.18 8.66 7.97
C THR A 113 17.01 9.90 8.29
N GLY A 114 16.43 10.95 8.87
CA GLY A 114 17.15 12.19 9.19
C GLY A 114 17.71 12.93 7.97
N LEU A 115 17.16 12.69 6.78
CA LEU A 115 17.60 13.31 5.51
C LEU A 115 16.84 14.62 5.23
N GLY A 116 16.59 15.40 6.28
CA GLY A 116 15.93 16.71 6.23
C GLY A 116 16.88 17.84 5.92
#